data_AF-A0A2E9X0J3-F1
#
_entry.id   AF-A0A2E9X0J3-F1
#
_cell.length_a   1.000
_cell.length_b   1.000
_cell.length_c   1.000
_cell.angle_alpha   90.00
_cell.angle_beta   90.00
_cell.angle_gamma   90.00
#
_symmetry.space_group_name_H-M   'P 1'
#
loop_
_entity.id
_entity.type
_entity.pdbx_description
1 polymer ?
#
loop_
_entity_poly.entity_id
_entity_poly.type
_entity_poly.pdbx_seq_one_letter_code
_entity_poly.pdbx_strand_id
1 'polypeptide(L)'
;MAVISSLVKRGFSVFLASALVLSVGCGGAGQAGSNGGLDQADAAVEIRFAIEMADDVSGPIYVLLYGEDNQVGWVQAFRDGERIHFRERCEIEDCANRGVVCGAAMSTIRNIGAGAETGMIEFVWDGMTSAFDEVSGCEIRRPALPGDYIARFCYSSEAEFQANSDPALAVPGRLVGLDCTERPFTLLDEEVVFSI
;
A
#
# COMPACT_ATOMS: atom_id res chain seq x y z
N MET A 1 31.76 27.25 55.35
CA MET A 1 31.93 28.71 55.63
C MET A 1 33.06 29.21 54.75
N ALA A 2 32.94 30.45 54.22
CA ALA A 2 33.66 31.08 53.08
C ALA A 2 33.15 30.57 51.72
N VAL A 3 32.43 31.29 50.83
CA VAL A 3 32.30 32.72 50.43
C VAL A 3 33.58 33.32 49.85
N ILE A 4 33.54 33.59 48.53
CA ILE A 4 34.00 34.75 47.72
C ILE A 4 33.70 34.30 46.25
N SER A 5 32.67 34.77 45.54
CA SER A 5 32.28 36.10 45.04
C SER A 5 33.23 36.68 43.98
N SER A 6 32.71 36.88 42.75
CA SER A 6 32.97 38.01 41.82
C SER A 6 32.90 37.54 40.35
N LEU A 7 31.84 37.80 39.55
CA LEU A 7 31.34 39.06 38.96
C LEU A 7 31.78 39.25 37.50
N VAL A 8 30.88 39.90 36.71
CA VAL A 8 31.12 40.74 35.51
C VAL A 8 31.25 40.00 34.17
N LYS A 9 30.61 40.38 33.04
CA LYS A 9 29.65 41.45 32.68
C LYS A 9 29.06 41.15 31.27
N ARG A 10 27.78 41.50 31.12
CA ARG A 10 27.12 42.29 30.03
C ARG A 10 27.47 42.04 28.55
N GLY A 11 26.40 41.94 27.75
CA GLY A 11 26.43 42.33 26.34
C GLY A 11 25.12 42.11 25.56
N PHE A 12 24.01 42.74 25.97
CA PHE A 12 22.84 42.89 25.10
C PHE A 12 23.11 44.05 24.12
N SER A 13 23.12 43.78 22.82
CA SER A 13 23.11 44.82 21.78
C SER A 13 21.86 44.67 20.93
N VAL A 14 21.03 45.71 21.00
CA VAL A 14 19.89 45.99 20.13
C VAL A 14 20.47 46.58 18.83
N PHE A 15 20.08 46.06 17.67
CA PHE A 15 20.32 46.71 16.38
C PHE A 15 18.99 46.99 15.69
N LEU A 16 18.74 48.28 15.47
CA LEU A 16 17.65 48.84 14.69
C LEU A 16 18.29 49.94 13.82
N ALA A 17 18.37 49.70 12.51
CA ALA A 17 18.63 50.70 11.47
C ALA A 17 18.36 50.00 10.12
N SER A 18 17.23 50.30 9.49
CA SER A 18 17.09 51.33 8.43
C SER A 18 17.58 50.85 7.07
N ALA A 19 16.61 50.82 6.16
CA ALA A 19 16.71 50.48 4.75
C ALA A 19 17.79 51.29 4.01
N LEU A 20 18.48 50.62 3.08
CA LEU A 20 19.14 51.27 1.96
C LEU A 20 18.78 50.50 0.69
N VAL A 21 17.99 51.14 -0.17
CA VAL A 21 17.76 50.74 -1.56
C VAL A 21 18.89 51.35 -2.37
N LEU A 22 19.68 50.51 -3.05
CA LEU A 22 20.52 50.92 -4.17
C LEU A 22 20.32 49.93 -5.33
N SER A 23 19.90 50.48 -6.44
CA SER A 23 19.68 49.86 -7.73
C SER A 23 20.95 49.89 -8.59
N VAL A 24 20.95 49.00 -9.59
CA VAL A 24 21.76 48.97 -10.82
C VAL A 24 23.17 48.34 -10.73
N GLY A 25 23.34 47.24 -11.45
CA GLY A 25 24.63 46.68 -11.84
C GLY A 25 24.46 45.36 -12.60
N CYS A 26 24.46 45.44 -13.92
CA CYS A 26 24.51 44.28 -14.83
C CYS A 26 25.97 43.87 -15.05
N GLY A 27 26.29 42.57 -15.01
CA GLY A 27 27.52 42.01 -15.57
C GLY A 27 28.37 41.18 -14.60
N GLY A 28 28.64 39.92 -14.97
CA GLY A 28 29.74 39.14 -14.41
C GLY A 28 29.38 37.69 -14.07
N ALA A 29 29.85 36.76 -14.89
CA ALA A 29 29.74 35.32 -14.71
C ALA A 29 30.37 34.82 -13.40
N GLY A 30 29.72 33.85 -12.76
CA GLY A 30 30.25 33.13 -11.60
C GLY A 30 29.35 31.94 -11.27
N GLN A 31 29.93 30.74 -11.31
CA GLN A 31 29.29 29.44 -11.11
C GLN A 31 28.65 29.25 -9.73
N ALA A 32 27.81 28.20 -9.69
CA ALA A 32 27.58 27.26 -8.60
C ALA A 32 26.30 27.47 -7.79
N GLY A 33 25.53 26.37 -7.70
CA GLY A 33 24.42 26.23 -6.78
C GLY A 33 23.05 26.22 -7.44
N SER A 34 22.84 25.44 -8.50
CA SER A 34 21.51 24.86 -8.70
C SER A 34 21.30 23.90 -7.54
N ASN A 35 20.79 24.41 -6.42
CA ASN A 35 20.12 23.58 -5.43
C ASN A 35 18.98 22.92 -6.19
N GLY A 36 19.22 21.70 -6.69
CA GLY A 36 18.18 20.76 -7.04
C GLY A 36 17.42 20.44 -5.76
N GLY A 37 16.54 21.36 -5.39
CA GLY A 37 15.53 21.13 -4.37
C GLY A 37 14.65 20.01 -4.87
N LEU A 38 14.74 18.89 -4.16
CA LEU A 38 13.69 17.96 -3.79
C LEU A 38 12.29 18.31 -4.33
N ASP A 39 12.11 18.22 -5.64
CA ASP A 39 10.80 18.08 -6.29
C ASP A 39 10.82 16.73 -7.01
N GLN A 40 11.16 15.66 -6.28
CA GLN A 40 10.50 14.40 -6.59
C GLN A 40 9.10 14.59 -6.02
N ALA A 41 8.20 15.10 -6.87
CA ALA A 41 6.78 14.96 -6.60
C ALA A 41 6.58 13.51 -6.19
N ASP A 42 6.07 13.29 -4.97
CA ASP A 42 5.58 11.99 -4.52
C ASP A 42 4.52 11.59 -5.54
N ALA A 43 4.96 10.90 -6.60
CA ALA A 43 4.06 10.34 -7.58
C ALA A 43 3.22 9.35 -6.78
N ALA A 44 1.91 9.58 -6.77
CA ALA A 44 0.98 8.65 -6.15
C ALA A 44 1.24 7.28 -6.80
N VAL A 45 1.68 6.33 -6.00
CA VAL A 45 1.91 4.97 -6.46
C VAL A 45 0.53 4.35 -6.64
N GLU A 46 0.24 3.89 -7.84
CA GLU A 46 -0.99 3.18 -8.15
C GLU A 46 -0.63 1.97 -9.02
N ILE A 47 -0.83 0.77 -8.48
CA ILE A 47 -0.48 -0.49 -9.15
C ILE A 47 -1.73 -1.33 -9.30
N ARG A 48 -2.08 -1.67 -10.54
CA ARG A 48 -3.19 -2.56 -10.87
C ARG A 48 -2.72 -4.02 -10.87
N PHE A 49 -3.25 -4.82 -9.96
CA PHE A 49 -3.15 -6.27 -10.02
C PHE A 49 -4.34 -6.83 -10.79
N ALA A 50 -4.13 -7.79 -11.69
CA ALA A 50 -5.23 -8.44 -12.40
C ALA A 50 -4.98 -9.92 -12.69
N ILE A 51 -6.07 -10.70 -12.66
CA ILE A 51 -6.13 -12.00 -13.31
C ILE A 51 -7.05 -11.88 -14.53
N GLU A 52 -6.58 -12.33 -15.68
CA GLU A 52 -7.31 -12.32 -16.95
C GLU A 52 -7.44 -13.74 -17.49
N MET A 53 -8.64 -14.14 -17.93
CA MET A 53 -8.86 -15.47 -18.53
C MET A 53 -8.54 -15.43 -20.02
N ALA A 54 -7.77 -16.40 -20.49
CA ALA A 54 -7.64 -16.68 -21.91
C ALA A 54 -8.94 -17.27 -22.49
N ASP A 55 -9.16 -17.06 -23.78
CA ASP A 55 -10.36 -17.50 -24.49
C ASP A 55 -10.54 -19.03 -24.52
N ASP A 56 -9.47 -19.81 -24.28
CA ASP A 56 -9.47 -21.26 -24.29
C ASP A 56 -9.75 -21.91 -22.92
N VAL A 57 -9.93 -21.10 -21.86
CA VAL A 57 -10.33 -21.59 -20.53
C VAL A 57 -11.79 -22.04 -20.57
N SER A 58 -12.00 -23.36 -20.65
CA SER A 58 -13.34 -23.94 -20.78
C SER A 58 -14.04 -24.28 -19.45
N GLY A 59 -13.34 -24.13 -18.32
CA GLY A 59 -13.83 -24.50 -16.98
C GLY A 59 -14.01 -23.30 -16.04
N PRO A 60 -14.72 -23.47 -14.92
CA PRO A 60 -14.82 -22.43 -13.91
C PRO A 60 -13.46 -22.20 -13.25
N ILE A 61 -13.20 -20.95 -12.87
CA ILE A 61 -12.02 -20.55 -12.10
C ILE A 61 -12.51 -19.68 -10.96
N TYR A 62 -12.24 -20.10 -9.74
CA TYR A 62 -12.70 -19.47 -8.53
C TYR A 62 -11.57 -18.74 -7.83
N VAL A 63 -11.89 -17.57 -7.31
CA VAL A 63 -10.97 -16.71 -6.55
C VAL A 63 -11.58 -16.31 -5.22
N LEU A 64 -10.75 -16.14 -4.19
CA LEU A 64 -11.16 -15.62 -2.89
C LEU A 64 -11.14 -14.09 -2.96
N LEU A 65 -12.28 -13.44 -2.79
CA LEU A 65 -12.35 -11.98 -2.88
C LEU A 65 -11.66 -11.33 -1.68
N TYR A 66 -12.07 -11.73 -0.49
CA TYR A 66 -11.53 -11.22 0.77
C TYR A 66 -11.24 -12.37 1.74
N GLY A 67 -10.08 -12.29 2.37
CA GLY A 67 -9.71 -13.15 3.50
C GLY A 67 -10.39 -12.71 4.81
N GLU A 68 -10.17 -13.48 5.86
CA GLU A 68 -10.69 -13.19 7.21
C GLU A 68 -10.11 -11.90 7.81
N ASP A 69 -8.96 -11.44 7.31
CA ASP A 69 -8.25 -10.21 7.68
C ASP A 69 -8.69 -8.99 6.83
N ASN A 70 -9.80 -9.13 6.08
CA ASN A 70 -10.33 -8.15 5.12
C ASN A 70 -9.34 -7.78 4.00
N GLN A 71 -8.23 -8.50 3.85
CA GLN A 71 -7.31 -8.32 2.72
C GLN A 71 -7.90 -8.94 1.47
N VAL A 72 -7.46 -8.47 0.30
CA VAL A 72 -7.79 -9.13 -0.96
C VAL A 72 -7.26 -10.56 -0.91
N GLY A 73 -8.11 -11.53 -1.24
CA GLY A 73 -7.80 -12.95 -1.03
C GLY A 73 -7.06 -13.62 -2.19
N TRP A 74 -7.22 -13.11 -3.40
CA TRP A 74 -6.70 -13.72 -4.63
C TRP A 74 -5.36 -13.16 -5.07
N VAL A 75 -4.93 -12.04 -4.50
CA VAL A 75 -3.58 -11.50 -4.68
C VAL A 75 -2.98 -11.09 -3.35
N GLN A 76 -1.70 -11.42 -3.15
CA GLN A 76 -0.89 -11.03 -2.01
C GLN A 76 0.41 -10.44 -2.53
N ALA A 77 0.99 -9.46 -1.82
CA ALA A 77 2.32 -8.96 -2.11
C ALA A 77 3.30 -9.32 -0.99
N PHE A 78 4.55 -9.56 -1.35
CA PHE A 78 5.65 -9.87 -0.43
C PHE A 78 6.87 -9.03 -0.76
N ARG A 79 7.62 -8.63 0.27
CA ARG A 79 8.94 -8.01 0.16
C ARG A 79 9.87 -8.70 1.15
N ASP A 80 11.03 -9.15 0.69
CA ASP A 80 11.99 -9.89 1.51
C ASP A 80 11.39 -11.10 2.26
N GLY A 81 10.34 -11.72 1.69
CA GLY A 81 9.60 -12.83 2.30
C GLY A 81 8.52 -12.42 3.30
N GLU A 82 8.42 -11.13 3.65
CA GLU A 82 7.37 -10.60 4.54
C GLU A 82 6.13 -10.18 3.74
N ARG A 83 4.95 -10.49 4.27
CA ARG A 83 3.66 -10.13 3.64
C ARG A 83 3.42 -8.62 3.77
N ILE A 84 3.06 -8.01 2.66
CA ILE A 84 2.54 -6.65 2.60
C ILE A 84 1.03 -6.70 2.80
N HIS A 85 0.53 -5.87 3.71
CA HIS A 85 -0.91 -5.74 3.96
C HIS A 85 -1.41 -4.50 3.23
N PHE A 86 -2.14 -4.71 2.14
CA PHE A 86 -2.68 -3.63 1.30
C PHE A 86 -3.63 -2.70 2.03
N ARG A 87 -4.21 -3.15 3.14
CA ARG A 87 -5.04 -2.34 4.01
C ARG A 87 -4.92 -2.73 5.46
N GLU A 88 -5.47 -1.90 6.32
CA GLU A 88 -5.62 -2.18 7.74
C GLU A 88 -6.38 -3.49 7.92
N ARG A 89 -5.78 -4.36 8.72
CA ARG A 89 -6.32 -5.64 9.14
C ARG A 89 -7.44 -5.37 10.13
N CYS A 90 -8.63 -5.90 9.84
CA CYS A 90 -9.83 -5.58 10.60
C CYS A 90 -9.83 -6.16 12.02
N GLU A 91 -8.90 -7.06 12.34
CA GLU A 91 -8.74 -7.68 13.65
C GLU A 91 -7.88 -6.85 14.60
N ILE A 92 -7.25 -5.79 14.10
CA ILE A 92 -6.41 -4.87 14.86
C ILE A 92 -7.03 -3.47 14.79
N GLU A 93 -6.96 -2.73 15.89
CA GLU A 93 -7.43 -1.34 15.93
C GLU A 93 -6.61 -0.49 14.95
N ASP A 94 -7.27 0.32 14.12
CA ASP A 94 -6.63 1.34 13.30
C ASP A 94 -6.41 2.61 14.15
N CYS A 95 -5.17 3.10 14.18
CA CYS A 95 -4.81 4.31 14.92
C CYS A 95 -5.54 5.56 14.40
N ALA A 96 -5.90 5.60 13.12
CA ALA A 96 -6.63 6.70 12.50
C ALA A 96 -8.14 6.60 12.71
N ASN A 97 -8.71 5.39 12.66
CA ASN A 97 -10.14 5.16 12.82
C ASN A 97 -10.44 4.02 13.82
N ARG A 98 -10.57 4.40 15.10
CA ARG A 98 -10.95 3.46 16.16
C ARG A 98 -12.37 2.95 15.94
N GLY A 99 -12.55 1.64 15.75
CA GLY A 99 -13.87 1.00 15.72
C GLY A 99 -14.10 -0.04 14.62
N VAL A 100 -13.14 -0.30 13.74
CA VAL A 100 -13.26 -1.39 12.76
C VAL A 100 -13.10 -2.71 13.50
N VAL A 101 -14.13 -3.54 13.43
CA VAL A 101 -14.11 -4.95 13.84
C VAL A 101 -14.33 -5.74 12.56
N CYS A 102 -13.68 -6.91 12.39
CA CYS A 102 -13.95 -7.87 11.30
C CYS A 102 -15.40 -8.43 11.29
N GLY A 103 -16.42 -7.67 11.72
CA GLY A 103 -17.79 -8.11 11.95
C GLY A 103 -18.26 -9.09 10.89
N ALA A 104 -18.35 -10.37 11.29
CA ALA A 104 -18.67 -11.51 10.42
C ALA A 104 -18.05 -11.45 9.01
N ALA A 105 -16.76 -11.11 8.90
CA ALA A 105 -16.02 -11.16 7.64
C ALA A 105 -16.01 -12.61 7.14
N MET A 106 -16.99 -12.95 6.32
CA MET A 106 -17.10 -14.25 5.69
C MET A 106 -16.26 -14.24 4.43
N SER A 107 -15.38 -15.24 4.31
CA SER A 107 -14.66 -15.53 3.07
C SER A 107 -15.67 -15.72 1.94
N THR A 108 -15.58 -14.85 0.92
CA THR A 108 -16.44 -14.91 -0.26
C THR A 108 -15.61 -15.30 -1.47
N ILE A 109 -16.15 -16.22 -2.26
CA ILE A 109 -15.53 -16.71 -3.49
C ILE A 109 -16.33 -16.25 -4.70
N ARG A 110 -15.66 -16.07 -5.83
CA ARG A 110 -16.27 -15.65 -7.10
C ARG A 110 -15.72 -16.48 -8.25
N ASN A 111 -16.59 -16.90 -9.18
CA ASN A 111 -16.16 -17.43 -10.47
C ASN A 111 -15.73 -16.30 -11.40
N ILE A 112 -14.57 -16.44 -12.03
CA ILE A 112 -14.02 -15.54 -13.06
C ILE A 112 -13.72 -16.28 -14.38
N GLY A 113 -13.89 -17.61 -14.42
CA GLY A 113 -13.66 -18.46 -15.59
C GLY A 113 -14.91 -18.67 -16.44
N ALA A 114 -15.03 -19.84 -17.07
CA ALA A 114 -16.20 -20.18 -17.88
C ALA A 114 -17.51 -20.05 -17.08
N GLY A 115 -18.50 -19.37 -17.68
CA GLY A 115 -19.79 -19.09 -17.06
C GLY A 115 -19.81 -17.90 -16.09
N ALA A 116 -18.68 -17.21 -15.88
CA ALA A 116 -18.65 -15.95 -15.15
C ALA A 116 -19.20 -14.77 -15.98
N GLU A 117 -19.68 -13.73 -15.30
CA GLU A 117 -20.08 -12.47 -15.95
C GLU A 117 -18.88 -11.74 -16.58
N THR A 118 -17.71 -11.83 -15.95
CA THR A 118 -16.47 -11.20 -16.40
C THR A 118 -15.35 -12.25 -16.44
N GLY A 119 -14.58 -12.28 -17.52
CA GLY A 119 -13.37 -13.11 -17.66
C GLY A 119 -12.14 -12.50 -16.99
N MET A 120 -12.33 -11.64 -15.98
CA MET A 120 -11.25 -10.95 -15.29
C MET A 120 -11.65 -10.53 -13.86
N ILE A 121 -10.63 -10.31 -13.03
CA ILE A 121 -10.73 -9.64 -11.73
C ILE A 121 -9.53 -8.72 -11.52
N GLU A 122 -9.76 -7.56 -10.91
CA GLU A 122 -8.74 -6.54 -10.68
C GLU A 122 -8.77 -5.97 -9.26
N PHE A 123 -7.62 -5.51 -8.81
CA PHE A 123 -7.43 -4.79 -7.55
C PHE A 123 -6.35 -3.73 -7.74
N VAL A 124 -6.65 -2.49 -7.32
CA VAL A 124 -5.70 -1.38 -7.39
C VAL A 124 -5.11 -1.12 -6.00
N TRP A 125 -3.78 -1.10 -5.93
CA TRP A 125 -3.04 -0.80 -4.72
C TRP A 125 -2.43 0.60 -4.77
N ASP A 126 -2.59 1.36 -3.69
CA ASP A 126 -2.16 2.75 -3.51
C ASP A 126 -0.70 2.91 -3.06
N GLY A 127 0.09 1.84 -3.11
CA GLY A 127 1.46 1.83 -2.61
C GLY A 127 1.59 2.01 -1.09
N MET A 128 0.49 1.96 -0.34
CA MET A 128 0.50 2.06 1.12
C MET A 128 0.35 0.68 1.76
N THR A 129 1.08 0.44 2.84
CA THR A 129 0.94 -0.79 3.63
C THR A 129 0.44 -0.47 5.02
N SER A 130 -0.39 -1.36 5.56
CA SER A 130 -0.65 -1.40 6.99
C SER A 130 0.49 -2.09 7.72
N ALA A 131 0.85 -1.58 8.89
CA ALA A 131 1.78 -2.20 9.81
C ALA A 131 1.35 -1.97 11.25
N PHE A 132 1.59 -2.95 12.11
CA PHE A 132 1.38 -2.81 13.55
C PHE A 132 2.46 -1.92 14.15
N ASP A 133 2.05 -0.89 14.88
CA ASP A 133 2.96 -0.07 15.68
C ASP A 133 2.90 -0.50 17.15
N GLU A 134 4.00 -1.08 17.64
CA GLU A 134 4.08 -1.58 19.01
C GLU A 134 3.94 -0.48 20.07
N VAL A 135 4.26 0.77 19.73
CA VAL A 135 4.20 1.90 20.67
C VAL A 135 2.77 2.33 20.92
N SER A 136 1.98 2.52 19.85
CA SER A 136 0.57 2.90 19.96
C SER A 136 -0.36 1.71 20.16
N GLY A 137 0.08 0.48 19.86
CA GLY A 137 -0.71 -0.74 20.00
C GLY A 137 -1.81 -0.88 18.93
N CYS A 138 -1.71 -0.15 17.84
CA CYS A 138 -2.67 -0.15 16.73
C CYS A 138 -1.94 -0.21 15.38
N GLU A 139 -2.70 -0.38 14.30
CA GLU A 139 -2.17 -0.32 12.95
C GLU A 139 -2.06 1.10 12.42
N ILE A 140 -0.99 1.33 11.66
CA ILE A 140 -0.75 2.56 10.93
C ILE A 140 -0.58 2.28 9.45
N ARG A 141 -1.18 3.10 8.60
CA ARG A 141 -0.81 3.15 7.17
C ARG A 141 0.49 3.93 7.01
N ARG A 142 1.39 3.38 6.20
CA ARG A 142 2.63 4.03 5.81
C ARG A 142 2.97 3.70 4.35
N PRO A 143 3.74 4.55 3.67
CA PRO A 143 4.24 4.22 2.35
C PRO A 143 5.01 2.91 2.36
N ALA A 144 4.80 2.08 1.35
CA ALA A 144 5.60 0.89 1.15
C ALA A 144 7.04 1.29 0.77
N LEU A 145 8.02 0.54 1.26
CA LEU A 145 9.43 0.85 1.03
C LEU A 145 9.84 0.49 -0.39
N PRO A 146 10.61 1.33 -1.12
CA PRO A 146 11.08 0.97 -2.44
C PRO A 146 11.88 -0.35 -2.42
N GLY A 147 11.82 -1.07 -3.54
CA GLY A 147 12.53 -2.34 -3.72
C GLY A 147 11.77 -3.31 -4.60
N ASP A 148 12.25 -4.55 -4.59
CA ASP A 148 11.66 -5.66 -5.32
C ASP A 148 10.57 -6.34 -4.49
N TYR A 149 9.47 -6.65 -5.16
CA TYR A 149 8.32 -7.32 -4.58
C TYR A 149 7.96 -8.57 -5.38
N ILE A 150 7.21 -9.45 -4.73
CA ILE A 150 6.56 -10.60 -5.36
C ILE A 150 5.05 -10.48 -5.16
N ALA A 151 4.31 -10.43 -6.26
CA ALA A 151 2.86 -10.61 -6.26
C ALA A 151 2.56 -12.10 -6.42
N ARG A 152 1.81 -12.67 -5.47
CA ARG A 152 1.31 -14.04 -5.51
C ARG A 152 -0.17 -14.01 -5.83
N PHE A 153 -0.54 -14.54 -6.98
CA PHE A 153 -1.91 -14.70 -7.45
C PHE A 153 -2.37 -16.12 -7.13
N CYS A 154 -3.52 -16.29 -6.51
CA CYS A 154 -4.05 -17.61 -6.16
C CYS A 154 -5.50 -17.78 -6.64
N TYR A 155 -5.78 -18.95 -7.19
CA TYR A 155 -7.08 -19.35 -7.72
C TYR A 155 -7.32 -20.85 -7.49
N SER A 156 -8.48 -21.35 -7.88
CA SER A 156 -8.74 -22.78 -7.95
C SER A 156 -9.79 -23.11 -9.03
N SER A 157 -9.72 -24.29 -9.62
CA SER A 157 -10.78 -24.85 -10.47
C SER A 157 -11.94 -25.48 -9.68
N GLU A 158 -11.80 -25.62 -8.36
CA GLU A 158 -12.76 -26.29 -7.47
C GLU A 158 -13.12 -25.42 -6.25
N ALA A 159 -14.39 -25.44 -5.88
CA ALA A 159 -14.89 -24.72 -4.71
C ALA A 159 -16.05 -25.44 -4.02
N GLU A 160 -16.09 -25.30 -2.70
CA GLU A 160 -17.19 -25.73 -1.83
C GLU A 160 -18.02 -24.50 -1.44
N PHE A 161 -19.31 -24.51 -1.80
CA PHE A 161 -20.23 -23.41 -1.51
C PHE A 161 -21.04 -23.69 -0.24
N GLN A 162 -21.41 -22.63 0.48
CA GLN A 162 -22.44 -22.77 1.52
C GLN A 162 -23.80 -23.11 0.88
N ALA A 163 -24.63 -23.88 1.60
CA ALA A 163 -25.94 -24.32 1.11
C ALA A 163 -26.83 -23.13 0.67
N ASN A 164 -27.53 -23.31 -0.46
CA ASN A 164 -28.40 -22.30 -1.09
C ASN A 164 -27.69 -21.05 -1.64
N SER A 165 -26.36 -21.08 -1.81
CA SER A 165 -25.63 -20.04 -2.51
C SER A 165 -25.85 -20.13 -4.02
N ASP A 166 -25.89 -18.99 -4.71
CA ASP A 166 -25.87 -18.90 -6.17
C ASP A 166 -24.42 -18.76 -6.67
N PRO A 167 -23.82 -19.79 -7.30
CA PRO A 167 -22.43 -19.73 -7.76
C PRO A 167 -22.16 -18.70 -8.86
N ALA A 168 -23.21 -18.11 -9.46
CA ALA A 168 -23.06 -16.99 -10.38
C ALA A 168 -22.68 -15.67 -9.67
N LEU A 169 -22.90 -15.58 -8.36
CA LEU A 169 -22.61 -14.40 -7.55
C LEU A 169 -21.33 -14.60 -6.70
N ALA A 170 -20.84 -13.51 -6.12
CA ALA A 170 -19.88 -13.59 -5.03
C ALA A 170 -20.57 -14.16 -3.78
N VAL A 171 -20.17 -15.35 -3.35
CA VAL A 171 -20.89 -16.10 -2.30
C VAL A 171 -19.96 -16.68 -1.25
N PRO A 172 -20.46 -16.92 -0.02
CA PRO A 172 -19.68 -17.62 1.00
C PRO A 172 -19.29 -19.03 0.57
N GLY A 173 -18.03 -19.38 0.80
CA GLY A 173 -17.51 -20.69 0.42
C GLY A 173 -16.02 -20.85 0.72
N ARG A 174 -15.45 -21.93 0.21
CA ARG A 174 -14.05 -22.29 0.37
C ARG A 174 -13.50 -22.79 -0.96
N LEU A 175 -12.29 -22.34 -1.31
CA LEU A 175 -11.55 -22.89 -2.44
C LEU A 175 -10.88 -24.22 -2.07
N VAL A 176 -10.88 -25.18 -2.99
CA VAL A 176 -10.27 -26.51 -2.82
C VAL A 176 -9.10 -26.64 -3.79
N GLY A 177 -7.94 -27.14 -3.36
CA GLY A 177 -6.79 -27.30 -4.27
C GLY A 177 -6.30 -25.97 -4.86
N LEU A 178 -5.85 -25.06 -3.99
CA LEU A 178 -5.38 -23.73 -4.40
C LEU A 178 -4.14 -23.83 -5.30
N ASP A 179 -4.18 -23.18 -6.46
CA ASP A 179 -3.04 -22.97 -7.34
C ASP A 179 -2.57 -21.52 -7.21
N CYS A 180 -1.27 -21.32 -6.98
CA CYS A 180 -0.69 -19.99 -6.84
C CYS A 180 0.48 -19.77 -7.81
N THR A 181 0.51 -18.60 -8.45
CA THR A 181 1.57 -18.15 -9.34
C THR A 181 2.17 -16.85 -8.84
N GLU A 182 3.49 -16.75 -8.91
CA GLU A 182 4.23 -15.56 -8.49
C GLU A 182 4.69 -14.72 -9.69
N ARG A 183 4.68 -13.39 -9.52
CA ARG A 183 5.17 -12.40 -10.47
C ARG A 183 6.02 -11.36 -9.74
N PRO A 184 7.27 -11.10 -10.17
CA PRO A 184 8.05 -10.01 -9.61
C PRO A 184 7.49 -8.66 -10.07
N PHE A 185 7.60 -7.64 -9.22
CA PHE A 185 7.25 -6.26 -9.55
C PHE A 185 7.98 -5.27 -8.63
N THR A 186 7.87 -3.98 -8.93
CA THR A 186 8.42 -2.84 -8.20
C THR A 186 7.35 -1.75 -8.05
N LEU A 187 7.59 -0.76 -7.20
CA LEU A 187 6.68 0.39 -7.06
C LEU A 187 6.66 1.34 -8.28
N LEU A 188 7.45 1.04 -9.31
CA LEU A 188 7.48 1.78 -10.57
C LEU A 188 6.57 1.15 -11.63
N ASP A 189 6.08 -0.07 -11.40
CA ASP A 189 5.17 -0.74 -12.31
C ASP A 189 3.76 -0.17 -12.16
N GLU A 190 3.07 0.06 -13.28
CA GLU A 190 1.68 0.49 -13.30
C GLU A 190 0.72 -0.69 -13.10
N GLU A 191 1.15 -1.90 -13.47
CA GLU A 191 0.34 -3.10 -13.38
C GLU A 191 1.15 -4.39 -13.24
N VAL A 192 0.50 -5.42 -12.67
CA VAL A 192 0.98 -6.79 -12.60
C VAL A 192 -0.16 -7.72 -12.99
N VAL A 193 -0.05 -8.32 -14.16
CA VAL A 193 -1.11 -9.15 -14.75
C VAL A 193 -0.70 -10.62 -14.77
N PHE A 194 -1.65 -11.49 -14.43
CA PHE A 194 -1.53 -12.94 -14.56
C PHE A 194 -2.66 -13.48 -15.45
N SER A 195 -2.29 -14.06 -16.60
CA SER A 195 -3.25 -14.72 -17.48
C SER A 195 -3.33 -16.22 -17.19
N ILE A 196 -4.54 -16.76 -17.14
CA ILE A 196 -4.84 -18.20 -16.99
C ILE A 196 -5.32 -18.76 -18.31
#